data_AF-A0A139X3U2-F1
#
_entry.id   AF-A0A139X3U2-F1
#
_cell.length_a   1.000
_cell.length_b   1.000
_cell.length_c   1.000
_cell.angle_alpha   90.00
_cell.angle_beta   90.00
_cell.angle_gamma   90.00
#
_symmetry.space_group_name_H-M   'P 1'
#
loop_
_entity.id
_entity.type
_entity.pdbx_description
1 polymer ?
#
loop_
_entity_poly.entity_id
_entity_poly.type
_entity_poly.pdbx_seq_one_letter_code
_entity_poly.pdbx_strand_id
1 'polypeptide(L)'
;MHDSMGIIEPFKDGFVEIIPEGEKSDYWQIAAIHINGEVFCPSPRIYPSTNVALARARKIYNWICDRETETRGWGCYCEELNIVLWRVNSDQ
;
A
#
# COMPACT_ATOMS: atom_id res chain seq x y z
N MET A 1 5.02 -13.21 -21.57
CA MET A 1 3.97 -12.79 -20.62
C MET A 1 4.45 -13.23 -19.25
N HIS A 2 4.98 -12.29 -18.46
CA HIS A 2 5.25 -12.54 -17.05
C HIS A 2 4.03 -12.02 -16.29
N ASP A 3 3.12 -12.92 -15.92
CA ASP A 3 2.06 -12.65 -14.95
C ASP A 3 2.71 -12.57 -13.56
N SER A 4 3.45 -11.49 -13.32
CA SER A 4 3.88 -11.11 -11.99
C SER A 4 2.70 -10.41 -11.30
N MET A 5 1.57 -11.11 -11.12
CA MET A 5 0.52 -10.61 -10.22
C MET A 5 1.16 -10.44 -8.85
N GLY A 6 1.08 -9.23 -8.28
CA GLY A 6 1.57 -8.95 -6.95
C GLY A 6 0.97 -9.92 -5.93
N ILE A 7 1.61 -10.06 -4.76
CA ILE A 7 1.06 -10.90 -3.69
C ILE A 7 -0.12 -10.15 -3.09
N ILE A 8 -1.32 -10.68 -3.30
CA ILE A 8 -2.58 -10.06 -2.87
C ILE A 8 -3.07 -10.70 -1.57
N GLU A 9 -3.36 -9.87 -0.57
CA GLU A 9 -4.05 -10.27 0.65
C GLU A 9 -5.40 -9.54 0.76
N PRO A 10 -6.54 -10.27 0.74
CA PRO A 10 -7.85 -9.66 0.83
C PRO A 10 -8.19 -9.21 2.26
N PHE A 11 -8.94 -8.12 2.37
CA PHE A 11 -9.52 -7.56 3.59
C PHE A 11 -11.01 -7.26 3.37
N LYS A 12 -11.76 -6.99 4.45
CA LYS A 12 -13.22 -6.87 4.40
C LYS A 12 -13.71 -5.87 3.35
N ASP A 13 -13.04 -4.72 3.26
CA ASP A 13 -13.43 -3.59 2.40
C ASP A 13 -12.32 -3.22 1.39
N GLY A 14 -11.42 -4.16 1.10
CA GLY A 14 -10.22 -3.86 0.33
C GLY A 14 -9.25 -5.02 0.14
N PHE A 15 -8.07 -4.74 -0.39
CA PHE A 15 -6.96 -5.70 -0.42
C PHE A 15 -5.60 -4.97 -0.40
N VAL A 16 -4.57 -5.67 0.01
CA VAL A 16 -3.18 -5.22 -0.10
C VAL A 16 -2.53 -5.96 -1.26
N GLU A 17 -1.79 -5.26 -2.10
CA GLU A 17 -0.92 -5.84 -3.13
C GLU A 17 0.55 -5.53 -2.82
N ILE A 18 1.39 -6.57 -2.74
CA ILE A 18 2.85 -6.42 -2.68
C ILE A 18 3.44 -6.64 -4.07
N ILE A 19 4.08 -5.61 -4.61
CA ILE A 19 4.75 -5.67 -5.91
C ILE A 19 6.16 -6.26 -5.72
N PRO A 20 6.49 -7.43 -6.32
CA PRO A 20 7.82 -8.02 -6.23
C PRO A 20 8.85 -7.24 -7.05
N GLU A 21 10.13 -7.48 -6.77
CA GLU A 21 11.26 -6.92 -7.51
C GLU A 21 11.21 -7.31 -9.00
N GLY A 22 11.29 -6.34 -9.91
CA GLY A 22 11.20 -6.55 -11.37
C GLY A 22 11.17 -5.25 -12.19
N GLU A 23 11.38 -5.37 -13.51
CA GLU A 23 11.82 -4.36 -14.53
C GLU A 23 11.19 -2.95 -14.52
N LYS A 24 10.16 -2.66 -13.72
CA LYS A 24 9.45 -1.37 -13.72
C LYS A 24 9.51 -0.59 -12.41
N SER A 25 10.27 -1.05 -11.42
CA SER A 25 10.33 -0.38 -10.12
C SER A 25 11.68 -0.55 -9.44
N ASP A 26 12.40 0.56 -9.25
CA ASP A 26 13.55 0.64 -8.33
C ASP A 26 13.13 0.48 -6.86
N TYR A 27 11.82 0.41 -6.60
CA TYR A 27 11.24 0.36 -5.28
C TYR A 27 10.99 -1.08 -4.86
N TRP A 28 11.70 -1.51 -3.83
CA TRP A 28 11.48 -2.78 -3.19
C TRP A 28 10.10 -2.73 -2.52
N GLN A 29 9.22 -3.67 -2.87
CA GLN A 29 8.00 -4.02 -2.12
C GLN A 29 7.11 -2.82 -1.72
N ILE A 30 6.52 -2.17 -2.72
CA ILE A 30 5.40 -1.26 -2.45
C ILE A 30 4.19 -2.11 -2.06
N ALA A 31 3.61 -1.79 -0.90
CA ALA A 31 2.30 -2.25 -0.53
C ALA A 31 1.27 -1.26 -1.09
N ALA A 32 0.65 -1.55 -2.23
CA ALA A 32 -0.51 -0.79 -2.64
C ALA A 32 -1.69 -1.23 -1.77
N ILE A 33 -2.39 -0.28 -1.16
CA ILE A 33 -3.55 -0.56 -0.31
C ILE A 33 -4.80 -0.10 -1.05
N HIS A 34 -5.67 -1.03 -1.40
CA HIS A 34 -6.91 -0.78 -2.11
C HIS A 34 -8.07 -0.78 -1.12
N ILE A 35 -8.81 0.32 -1.01
CA ILE A 35 -9.99 0.44 -0.12
C ILE A 35 -11.08 1.16 -0.90
N ASN A 36 -12.28 0.58 -0.99
CA ASN A 36 -13.45 1.21 -1.63
C ASN A 36 -13.19 1.76 -3.06
N GLY A 37 -12.30 1.13 -3.84
CA GLY A 37 -11.95 1.56 -5.20
C GLY A 37 -10.86 2.64 -5.29
N GLU A 38 -10.34 3.09 -4.15
CA GLU A 38 -9.21 4.01 -4.05
C GLU A 38 -7.91 3.25 -3.81
N VAL A 39 -6.78 3.80 -4.28
CA VAL A 39 -5.45 3.22 -4.09
C VAL A 39 -4.58 4.15 -3.25
N PHE A 40 -4.01 3.60 -2.18
CA PHE A 40 -3.07 4.28 -1.30
C PHE A 40 -1.68 3.67 -1.48
N CYS A 41 -0.72 4.52 -1.88
CA CYS A 41 0.67 4.15 -2.12
C CYS A 41 1.55 4.77 -1.01
N PRO A 42 2.11 3.97 -0.09
CA PRO A 42 3.09 4.47 0.87
C PRO A 42 4.39 4.83 0.17
N SER A 43 5.15 5.73 0.78
CA SER A 43 6.54 5.99 0.42
C SER A 43 7.30 4.67 0.29
N PRO A 44 8.14 4.50 -0.75
CA PRO A 44 8.91 3.28 -0.96
C PRO A 44 9.66 2.81 0.28
N ARG A 45 9.61 1.50 0.56
CA ARG A 45 10.27 0.89 1.71
C ARG A 45 10.79 -0.50 1.36
N ILE A 46 12.06 -0.70 1.62
CA ILE A 46 12.72 -2.01 1.58
C ILE A 46 12.25 -2.83 2.78
N TYR A 47 11.60 -3.98 2.56
CA TYR A 47 11.38 -4.98 3.61
C TYR A 47 12.25 -6.22 3.38
N PRO A 48 12.72 -6.87 4.47
CA PRO A 48 13.61 -8.02 4.38
C PRO A 48 12.89 -9.32 3.95
N SER A 49 11.55 -9.34 3.93
CA SER A 49 10.77 -10.49 3.45
C SER A 49 9.32 -10.11 3.16
N THR A 50 8.63 -10.92 2.35
CA THR A 50 7.19 -10.79 2.06
C THR A 50 6.34 -10.73 3.34
N ASN A 51 6.64 -11.56 4.34
CA ASN A 51 5.87 -11.58 5.59
C ASN A 51 5.99 -10.25 6.35
N VAL A 52 7.16 -9.62 6.32
CA VAL A 52 7.36 -8.30 6.94
C VAL A 52 6.64 -7.21 6.14
N ALA A 53 6.67 -7.30 4.80
CA ALA A 53 5.94 -6.38 3.93
C ALA A 53 4.42 -6.46 4.17
N LEU A 54 3.84 -7.67 4.21
CA LEU A 54 2.41 -7.88 4.48
C LEU A 54 2.02 -7.42 5.89
N ALA A 55 2.80 -7.77 6.91
CA ALA A 55 2.54 -7.33 8.27
C ALA A 55 2.56 -5.80 8.39
N ARG A 56 3.44 -5.13 7.65
CA ARG A 56 3.48 -3.65 7.61
C ARG A 56 2.29 -3.10 6.84
N ALA A 57 1.96 -3.66 5.68
CA ALA A 57 0.83 -3.24 4.86
C ALA A 57 -0.50 -3.35 5.62
N ARG A 58 -0.69 -4.41 6.41
CA ARG A 58 -1.85 -4.56 7.29
C ARG A 58 -1.96 -3.43 8.33
N LYS A 59 -0.82 -3.00 8.91
CA LYS A 59 -0.81 -1.84 9.83
C LYS A 59 -1.24 -0.57 9.11
N ILE A 60 -0.80 -0.37 7.87
CA ILE A 60 -1.19 0.77 7.04
C ILE A 60 -2.70 0.72 6.74
N TYR A 61 -3.22 -0.44 6.30
CA TYR A 61 -4.64 -0.64 6.05
C TYR A 61 -5.49 -0.28 7.27
N ASN A 62 -5.16 -0.87 8.44
CA ASN A 62 -5.88 -0.59 9.68
C ASN A 62 -5.81 0.90 10.04
N TRP A 63 -4.64 1.53 9.90
CA TRP A 63 -4.46 2.96 10.17
C TRP A 63 -5.35 3.84 9.27
N ILE A 64 -5.48 3.48 7.98
CA ILE A 64 -6.36 4.19 7.03
C ILE A 64 -7.82 4.01 7.44
N CYS A 65 -8.26 2.79 7.74
CA CYS A 65 -9.64 2.51 8.17
C CYS A 65 -10.02 3.26 9.45
N ASP A 66 -9.09 3.38 10.40
CA ASP A 66 -9.33 4.08 11.67
C ASP A 66 -9.38 5.62 11.50
N ARG A 67 -8.86 6.17 10.39
CA ARG A 67 -8.63 7.62 10.19
C ARG A 67 -9.09 8.11 8.82
N GLU A 68 -10.16 7.55 8.28
CA GLU A 68 -10.69 7.83 6.94
C GLU A 68 -10.86 9.34 6.65
N THR A 69 -11.14 10.17 7.66
CA THR A 69 -11.23 11.62 7.49
C THR A 69 -9.89 12.34 7.30
N GLU A 70 -8.80 11.83 7.90
CA GLU A 70 -7.45 12.40 7.82
C GLU A 70 -6.76 12.01 6.51
N THR A 71 -7.22 10.94 5.85
CA THR A 71 -6.70 10.44 4.58
C THR A 71 -7.41 11.02 3.36
N ARG A 72 -8.34 11.97 3.54
CA ARG A 72 -9.11 12.63 2.45
C ARG A 72 -8.27 13.56 1.56
N GLY A 73 -7.04 13.89 1.96
CA GLY A 73 -6.11 14.67 1.15
C GLY A 73 -5.37 13.84 0.11
N TRP A 74 -4.67 14.52 -0.82
CA TRP A 74 -3.80 13.86 -1.82
C TRP A 74 -2.64 13.09 -1.21
N GLY A 75 -2.20 13.49 -0.02
CA GLY A 75 -1.28 12.71 0.78
C GLY A 75 -1.45 12.99 2.27
N CYS A 76 -1.11 12.01 3.09
CA CYS A 76 -1.11 12.13 4.55
C CYS A 76 0.18 11.52 5.13
N TYR A 77 0.69 12.15 6.20
CA TYR A 77 1.83 11.62 6.92
C TYR A 77 1.34 10.77 8.10
N CYS A 78 1.71 9.50 8.12
CA CYS A 78 1.46 8.61 9.24
C CYS A 78 2.70 8.61 10.13
N GLU A 79 2.64 9.35 11.24
CA GLU A 79 3.75 9.47 12.20
C GLU A 79 4.08 8.11 12.85
N GLU A 80 3.07 7.34 13.24
CA GLU A 80 3.22 6.00 13.86
C GLU A 80 4.07 5.06 12.99
N LEU A 81 3.88 5.14 11.66
CA LEU A 81 4.58 4.28 10.72
C LEU A 81 5.75 5.01 10.03
N ASN A 82 5.95 6.30 10.32
CA ASN A 82 6.92 7.17 9.68
C ASN A 82 6.92 7.05 8.14
N ILE A 83 5.73 7.17 7.53
CA ILE A 83 5.54 7.09 6.08
C ILE A 83 4.65 8.22 5.59
N VAL A 84 4.83 8.59 4.32
CA VAL A 84 3.84 9.39 3.59
C VAL A 84 2.99 8.43 2.78
N LEU A 85 1.67 8.56 2.87
CA LEU A 85 0.71 7.83 2.05
C LEU A 85 0.19 8.78 0.97
N TRP A 86 0.32 8.38 -0.29
CA TRP A 86 -0.20 9.09 -1.44
C TRP A 86 -1.46 8.41 -1.94
N ARG A 87 -2.49 9.19 -2.21
CA ARG A 87 -3.71 8.67 -2.83
C ARG A 87 -3.60 8.81 -4.34
N VAL A 88 -3.72 7.68 -5.04
CA VAL A 88 -3.80 7.64 -6.49
C VAL A 88 -5.28 7.45 -6.85
N ASN A 89 -5.87 8.45 -7.51
CA ASN A 89 -7.21 8.28 -8.07
C ASN A 89 -7.12 7.37 -9.29
N SER A 90 -7.98 6.36 -9.33
CA SER A 90 -8.13 5.40 -10.43
C SER A 90 -8.71 6.00 -11.73
N ASP A 91 -8.92 7.32 -11.77
CA ASP A 91 -9.56 8.09 -12.86
C ASP A 91 -8.56 8.86 -13.76
N GLN A 92 -7.27 8.49 -13.78
CA GLN A 92 -6.29 9.02 -14.74
C GLN A 92 -5.58 7.93 -15.54
#